data_AF-A0AAV2MLG1-F1
#
_entry.id   AF-A0AAV2MLG1-F1
#
_cell.length_a   1.000
_cell.length_b   1.000
_cell.length_c   1.000
_cell.angle_alpha   90.00
_cell.angle_beta   90.00
_cell.angle_gamma   90.00
#
_symmetry.space_group_name_H-M   'P 1'
#
loop_
_entity.id
_entity.type
_entity.pdbx_description
1 polymer ?
#
loop_
_entity_poly.entity_id
_entity_poly.type
_entity_poly.pdbx_seq_one_letter_code
_entity_poly.pdbx_strand_id
1 'polypeptide(L)'
;MPGKGCAKYCNTTKTVAECCKGFYGPDCKPCIGGFENPCFGNGTCSDGMNGDGSCSCRPGFKGVACHLCSDHRKHGENCDEECRCVHGVCDNRPGSRGRCRFGPCSEGFSGDFCDKQKMACNSDGLMEHCHIHAVCSYSGVDTVCTCRDGYEGDGHSCSPINPCVKSSRGDCDVNVSSSVCLETLKVTGWSGDGKVCVEINLCQSESRGGCSPYATCTHVGPAQAECVCKRGYSGNGKVCDLLNPCRENNRGCHELATCKQLEGRVPSCICPDGYHGNGTTCYGTVIETRRDIPAEFYGNITVLAPSVQSHFMFWHKQRSALHLLR
;
A
#
# COMPACT_ATOMS: atom_id res chain seq x y z
N MET A 1 -25.74 -39.12 -14.14
CA MET A 1 -25.25 -37.97 -14.94
C MET A 1 -26.23 -36.82 -14.76
N PRO A 2 -25.88 -35.70 -14.12
CA PRO A 2 -26.74 -34.53 -14.10
C PRO A 2 -26.51 -33.73 -15.40
N GLY A 3 -27.58 -33.57 -16.19
CA GLY A 3 -27.58 -32.79 -17.41
C GLY A 3 -27.43 -31.29 -17.12
N LYS A 4 -26.45 -30.65 -17.77
CA LYS A 4 -26.32 -29.19 -17.79
C LYS A 4 -26.97 -28.67 -19.08
N GLY A 5 -28.17 -28.11 -18.96
CA GLY A 5 -28.78 -27.27 -19.99
C GLY A 5 -28.39 -25.79 -19.80
N CYS A 6 -28.55 -24.98 -20.85
CA CYS A 6 -28.30 -23.53 -20.81
C CYS A 6 -29.47 -22.79 -20.14
N ALA A 7 -29.19 -21.96 -19.15
CA ALA A 7 -30.17 -21.08 -18.51
C ALA A 7 -30.07 -19.65 -19.08
N LYS A 8 -31.22 -18.99 -19.32
CA LYS A 8 -31.30 -17.60 -19.83
C LYS A 8 -30.68 -16.57 -18.87
N TYR A 9 -30.56 -16.94 -17.59
CA TYR A 9 -29.91 -16.15 -16.54
C TYR A 9 -28.85 -17.02 -15.88
N CYS A 10 -27.59 -16.63 -16.04
CA CYS A 10 -26.47 -17.22 -15.30
C CYS A 10 -26.29 -16.42 -14.01
N ASN A 11 -26.65 -17.01 -12.87
CA ASN A 11 -26.17 -16.50 -11.58
C ASN A 11 -24.71 -16.93 -11.41
N THR A 12 -23.81 -15.96 -11.41
CA THR A 12 -22.40 -16.17 -11.08
C THR A 12 -22.15 -15.73 -9.64
N THR A 13 -21.65 -16.63 -8.81
CA THR A 13 -21.18 -16.29 -7.47
C THR A 13 -19.78 -15.71 -7.60
N LYS A 14 -19.65 -14.40 -7.42
CA LYS A 14 -18.36 -13.72 -7.40
C LYS A 14 -17.90 -13.59 -5.95
N THR A 15 -16.80 -14.25 -5.60
CA THR A 15 -16.12 -14.01 -4.33
C THR A 15 -15.56 -12.60 -4.34
N VAL A 16 -15.96 -11.80 -3.34
CA VAL A 16 -15.44 -10.45 -3.13
C VAL A 16 -14.50 -10.53 -1.94
N ALA A 17 -13.29 -10.00 -2.10
CA ALA A 17 -12.36 -9.87 -0.98
C ALA A 17 -12.89 -8.81 -0.01
N GLU A 18 -12.88 -9.11 1.28
CA GLU A 18 -13.30 -8.21 2.35
C GLU A 18 -12.34 -8.36 3.53
N CYS A 19 -12.05 -7.26 4.22
CA CYS A 19 -11.24 -7.26 5.42
C CYS A 19 -12.10 -7.53 6.65
N CYS A 20 -11.55 -8.26 7.62
CA CYS A 20 -12.12 -8.35 8.94
C CYS A 20 -12.20 -6.96 9.59
N LYS A 21 -13.13 -6.80 10.54
CA LYS A 21 -13.25 -5.56 11.33
C LYS A 21 -11.92 -5.18 11.98
N GLY A 22 -11.55 -3.91 11.92
CA GLY A 22 -10.26 -3.42 12.41
C GLY A 22 -9.08 -3.65 11.47
N PHE A 23 -9.33 -4.07 10.23
CA PHE A 23 -8.34 -4.16 9.16
C PHE A 23 -8.79 -3.38 7.93
N TYR A 24 -7.85 -2.76 7.21
CA TYR A 24 -8.14 -1.83 6.14
C TYR A 24 -7.23 -1.98 4.92
N GLY A 25 -7.71 -1.49 3.79
CA GLY A 25 -6.98 -1.46 2.52
C GLY A 25 -6.92 -2.82 1.80
N PRO A 26 -6.26 -2.86 0.64
CA PRO A 26 -6.23 -4.06 -0.21
C PRO A 26 -5.48 -5.24 0.41
N ASP A 27 -4.53 -4.97 1.31
CA ASP A 27 -3.74 -5.98 2.01
C ASP A 27 -4.30 -6.31 3.40
N CYS A 28 -5.45 -5.73 3.78
CA CYS A 28 -6.06 -5.83 5.11
C CYS A 28 -5.04 -5.62 6.24
N LYS A 29 -4.42 -4.44 6.27
CA LYS A 29 -3.51 -4.04 7.36
C LYS A 29 -4.31 -3.72 8.63
N PRO A 30 -3.81 -4.02 9.83
CA PRO A 30 -4.52 -3.71 11.08
C PRO A 30 -4.59 -2.20 11.30
N CYS A 31 -5.71 -1.72 11.84
CA CYS A 31 -5.88 -0.35 12.29
C CYS A 31 -4.89 0.02 13.40
N ILE A 32 -4.65 1.33 13.57
CA ILE A 32 -3.80 1.85 14.65
C ILE A 32 -4.39 1.44 16.01
N GLY A 33 -3.57 0.94 16.93
CA GLY A 33 -4.05 0.35 18.20
C GLY A 33 -4.43 -1.13 18.10
N GLY A 34 -4.33 -1.73 16.91
CA GLY A 34 -4.63 -3.14 16.65
C GLY A 34 -6.11 -3.40 16.34
N PHE A 35 -6.43 -4.65 16.06
CA PHE A 35 -7.81 -5.07 15.74
C PHE A 35 -8.69 -5.21 16.98
N GLU A 36 -8.10 -5.46 18.16
CA GLU A 36 -8.83 -5.54 19.43
C GLU A 36 -9.28 -4.17 19.92
N ASN A 37 -8.39 -3.16 19.81
CA ASN A 37 -8.65 -1.80 20.24
C ASN A 37 -8.30 -0.78 19.13
N PRO A 38 -9.04 -0.76 18.00
CA PRO A 38 -8.81 0.22 16.95
C PRO A 38 -8.89 1.64 17.50
N CYS A 39 -7.98 2.51 17.08
CA CYS A 39 -7.81 3.88 17.57
C CYS A 39 -7.67 3.94 19.10
N PHE A 40 -6.92 2.99 19.67
CA PHE A 40 -6.73 2.80 21.12
C PHE A 40 -8.06 2.70 21.91
N GLY A 41 -9.14 2.26 21.26
CA GLY A 41 -10.48 2.17 21.87
C GLY A 41 -11.23 3.51 21.99
N ASN A 42 -10.58 4.62 21.61
CA ASN A 42 -11.07 5.99 21.79
C ASN A 42 -11.60 6.62 20.49
N GLY A 43 -11.79 5.83 19.46
CA GLY A 43 -12.26 6.27 18.15
C GLY A 43 -12.83 5.14 17.31
N THR A 44 -13.20 5.48 16.08
CA THR A 44 -13.58 4.52 15.04
C THR A 44 -12.55 4.57 13.92
N CYS A 45 -12.07 3.40 13.51
CA CYS A 45 -11.15 3.27 12.37
C CYS A 45 -11.93 3.20 11.06
N SER A 46 -11.40 3.86 10.02
CA SER A 46 -11.81 3.69 8.63
C SER A 46 -11.30 2.34 8.10
N ASP A 47 -12.07 1.29 8.39
CA ASP A 47 -11.74 -0.10 8.06
C ASP A 47 -12.42 -0.61 6.77
N GLY A 48 -12.08 -1.83 6.36
CA GLY A 48 -12.55 -2.45 5.11
C GLY A 48 -11.65 -2.17 3.90
N MET A 49 -12.02 -2.74 2.75
CA MET A 49 -11.19 -2.72 1.53
C MET A 49 -10.91 -1.31 0.98
N ASN A 50 -11.86 -0.39 1.20
CA ASN A 50 -11.75 1.02 0.79
C ASN A 50 -11.31 1.92 1.95
N GLY A 51 -11.10 1.36 3.14
CA GLY A 51 -10.62 2.07 4.30
C GLY A 51 -9.14 2.47 4.14
N ASP A 52 -8.79 3.62 4.70
CA ASP A 52 -7.44 4.16 4.74
C ASP A 52 -6.78 4.01 6.12
N GLY A 53 -7.50 3.41 7.09
CA GLY A 53 -7.02 3.19 8.45
C GLY A 53 -7.01 4.44 9.32
N SER A 54 -7.57 5.56 8.83
CA SER A 54 -7.66 6.80 9.59
C SER A 54 -8.60 6.65 10.79
N CYS A 55 -8.28 7.36 11.88
CA CYS A 55 -9.05 7.34 13.11
C CYS A 55 -9.93 8.57 13.25
N SER A 56 -11.24 8.35 13.42
CA SER A 56 -12.18 9.38 13.83
C SER A 56 -12.38 9.32 15.35
N CYS A 57 -11.87 10.33 16.06
CA CYS A 57 -11.84 10.32 17.52
C CYS A 57 -13.19 10.65 18.16
N ARG A 58 -13.49 9.99 19.28
CA ARG A 58 -14.62 10.34 20.14
C ARG A 58 -14.41 11.72 20.76
N PRO A 59 -15.49 12.42 21.16
CA PRO A 59 -15.38 13.67 21.89
C PRO A 59 -14.48 13.52 23.12
N GLY A 60 -13.57 14.48 23.32
CA GLY A 60 -12.61 14.44 24.42
C GLY A 60 -11.24 13.85 24.06
N PHE A 61 -11.10 13.20 22.89
CA PHE A 61 -9.83 12.63 22.43
C PHE A 61 -9.33 13.27 21.12
N LYS A 62 -8.02 13.28 20.93
CA LYS A 62 -7.32 13.80 19.75
C LYS A 62 -6.05 13.01 19.42
N GLY A 63 -5.40 13.41 18.33
CA GLY A 63 -4.19 12.78 17.81
C GLY A 63 -4.53 11.75 16.74
N VAL A 64 -3.53 11.32 15.97
CA VAL A 64 -3.73 10.43 14.80
C VAL A 64 -4.31 9.06 15.16
N ALA A 65 -4.20 8.68 16.43
CA ALA A 65 -4.69 7.42 16.97
C ALA A 65 -5.69 7.59 18.12
N CYS A 66 -6.19 8.80 18.36
CA CYS A 66 -7.07 9.10 19.50
C CYS A 66 -6.46 8.78 20.88
N HIS A 67 -5.14 8.86 20.97
CA HIS A 67 -4.36 8.47 22.13
C HIS A 67 -4.06 9.64 23.09
N LEU A 68 -4.61 10.83 22.84
CA LEU A 68 -4.39 12.03 23.65
C LEU A 68 -5.73 12.63 24.07
N CYS A 69 -5.77 13.25 25.24
CA CYS A 69 -6.90 14.07 25.64
C CYS A 69 -6.94 15.38 24.84
N SER A 70 -8.13 15.79 24.41
CA SER A 70 -8.35 17.03 23.67
C SER A 70 -7.96 18.24 24.49
N ASP A 71 -8.40 18.30 25.75
CA ASP A 71 -7.91 19.26 26.73
C ASP A 71 -6.52 18.83 27.23
N HIS A 72 -5.54 19.70 27.02
CA HIS A 72 -4.16 19.54 27.49
C HIS A 72 -3.98 19.49 29.02
N ARG A 73 -5.00 19.93 29.79
CA ARG A 73 -5.00 19.92 31.26
C ARG A 73 -5.69 18.69 31.83
N LYS A 74 -6.21 17.80 30.98
CA LYS A 74 -6.89 16.58 31.41
C LYS A 74 -6.10 15.34 31.05
N HIS A 75 -6.27 14.30 31.85
CA HIS A 75 -5.72 12.96 31.64
C HIS A 75 -6.72 11.89 32.10
N GLY A 76 -6.26 10.63 32.11
CA GLY A 76 -7.07 9.48 32.53
C GLY A 76 -7.70 8.77 31.34
N GLU A 77 -8.24 7.58 31.57
CA GLU A 77 -8.83 6.75 30.50
C GLU A 77 -9.96 7.47 29.77
N ASN A 78 -10.73 8.31 30.48
CA ASN A 78 -11.85 9.07 29.94
C ASN A 78 -11.56 10.58 29.78
N CYS A 79 -10.32 11.01 29.99
CA CYS A 79 -9.93 12.43 29.91
C CYS A 79 -10.76 13.36 30.83
N ASP A 80 -11.05 12.89 32.04
CA ASP A 80 -11.86 13.54 33.07
C ASP A 80 -11.06 13.94 34.31
N GLU A 81 -9.82 13.44 34.47
CA GLU A 81 -8.93 13.77 35.57
C GLU A 81 -8.10 15.02 35.27
N GLU A 82 -7.86 15.87 36.27
CA GLU A 82 -7.04 17.08 36.12
C GLU A 82 -5.54 16.80 36.30
N CYS A 83 -4.74 17.36 35.39
CA CYS A 83 -3.28 17.33 35.49
C CYS A 83 -2.79 18.17 36.66
N ARG A 84 -1.88 17.59 37.47
CA ARG A 84 -1.27 18.26 38.62
C ARG A 84 0.07 18.96 38.32
N CYS A 85 0.49 18.96 37.06
CA CYS A 85 1.72 19.63 36.64
C CYS A 85 1.65 21.13 36.86
N VAL A 86 2.59 21.66 37.65
CA VAL A 86 2.69 23.10 37.92
C VAL A 86 3.65 23.78 36.95
N HIS A 87 4.91 23.33 36.94
CA HIS A 87 5.99 23.90 36.11
C HIS A 87 6.48 22.91 35.05
N GLY A 88 5.54 22.25 34.36
CA GLY A 88 5.82 21.25 33.35
C GLY A 88 4.67 21.02 32.39
N VAL A 89 4.93 20.32 31.29
CA VAL A 89 3.90 19.97 30.31
C VAL A 89 3.23 18.67 30.73
N CYS A 90 1.91 18.65 30.88
CA CYS A 90 1.20 17.43 31.26
C CYS A 90 1.34 16.31 30.21
N ASP A 91 1.59 15.10 30.69
CA ASP A 91 1.37 13.90 29.89
C ASP A 91 -0.12 13.57 29.87
N ASN A 92 -0.81 14.07 28.87
CA ASN A 92 -2.25 13.93 28.70
C ASN A 92 -2.66 12.65 27.94
N ARG A 93 -1.81 11.62 27.94
CA ARG A 93 -2.18 10.29 27.44
C ARG A 93 -3.09 9.57 28.44
N PRO A 94 -4.09 8.81 27.98
CA PRO A 94 -4.80 7.84 28.82
C PRO A 94 -3.81 6.95 29.58
N GLY A 95 -4.07 6.70 30.85
CA GLY A 95 -3.20 5.90 31.71
C GLY A 95 -1.91 6.58 32.22
N SER A 96 -1.64 7.84 31.87
CA SER A 96 -0.40 8.56 32.28
C SER A 96 -0.31 8.88 33.78
N ARG A 97 -1.42 8.75 34.52
CA ARG A 97 -1.58 9.18 35.93
C ARG A 97 -1.33 10.67 36.17
N GLY A 98 -1.38 11.50 35.11
CA GLY A 98 -1.25 12.95 35.20
C GLY A 98 0.15 13.45 35.52
N ARG A 99 1.16 12.60 35.34
CA ARG A 99 2.58 12.98 35.49
C ARG A 99 2.98 13.96 34.39
N CYS A 100 4.01 14.76 34.65
CA CYS A 100 4.54 15.63 33.60
C CYS A 100 5.29 14.79 32.56
N ARG A 101 5.19 15.18 31.28
CA ARG A 101 5.91 14.51 30.19
C ARG A 101 7.40 14.45 30.54
N PHE A 102 8.03 13.32 30.23
CA PHE A 102 9.47 13.12 30.38
C PHE A 102 10.24 14.27 29.71
N GLY A 103 10.87 15.11 30.52
CA GLY A 103 11.50 16.38 30.13
C GLY A 103 11.75 17.29 31.33
N PRO A 104 12.52 18.38 31.16
CA PRO A 104 12.87 19.25 32.26
C PRO A 104 11.64 20.03 32.68
N CYS A 105 11.34 19.99 33.97
CA CYS A 105 10.54 21.05 34.59
C CYS A 105 11.14 22.42 34.21
N SER A 106 10.34 23.48 34.29
CA SER A 106 10.87 24.84 34.13
C SER A 106 12.09 25.04 35.03
N GLU A 107 13.00 25.92 34.61
CA GLU A 107 14.24 26.18 35.31
C GLU A 107 14.01 26.43 36.81
N GLY A 108 14.73 25.71 37.67
CA GLY A 108 14.57 25.79 39.11
C GLY A 108 13.50 24.88 39.72
N PHE A 109 12.83 24.01 38.95
CA PHE A 109 11.82 23.07 39.46
C PHE A 109 12.18 21.60 39.22
N SER A 110 11.60 20.70 40.02
CA SER A 110 11.85 19.25 40.01
C SER A 110 10.64 18.45 40.55
N GLY A 111 10.71 17.11 40.48
CA GLY A 111 9.65 16.20 40.93
C GLY A 111 8.72 15.73 39.80
N ASP A 112 7.93 14.69 40.07
CA ASP A 112 7.02 14.05 39.08
C ASP A 112 5.93 15.00 38.54
N PHE A 113 5.60 16.04 39.30
CA PHE A 113 4.60 17.06 38.98
C PHE A 113 5.21 18.46 38.80
N CYS A 114 6.55 18.57 38.81
CA CYS A 114 7.26 19.86 38.73
C CYS A 114 6.77 20.88 39.76
N ASP A 115 6.50 20.41 40.97
CA ASP A 115 5.95 21.15 42.11
C ASP A 115 7.02 21.49 43.17
N LYS A 116 8.23 20.92 43.04
CA LYS A 116 9.32 21.09 44.01
C LYS A 116 10.38 22.05 43.48
N GLN A 117 10.90 22.92 44.33
CA GLN A 117 12.02 23.77 43.98
C GLN A 117 13.32 22.95 43.94
N LYS A 118 14.12 23.15 42.90
CA LYS A 118 15.45 22.55 42.77
C LYS A 118 16.37 23.20 43.81
N MET A 119 16.95 22.38 44.70
CA MET A 119 17.90 22.86 45.72
C MET A 119 19.24 22.14 45.59
N ALA A 120 20.29 22.75 46.15
CA ALA A 120 21.63 22.18 46.22
C ALA A 120 21.67 20.98 47.20
N CYS A 121 22.55 20.00 46.96
CA CYS A 121 22.73 18.87 47.88
C CYS A 121 23.31 19.36 49.21
N ASN A 122 22.62 19.13 50.33
CA ASN A 122 23.15 19.44 51.66
C ASN A 122 23.99 18.28 52.23
N SER A 123 25.01 18.64 53.00
CA SER A 123 26.03 17.80 53.66
C SER A 123 25.50 16.80 54.71
N ASP A 124 24.19 16.72 54.87
CA ASP A 124 23.54 16.11 56.03
C ASP A 124 23.16 14.65 55.74
N GLY A 125 23.46 14.15 54.54
CA GLY A 125 23.24 12.77 54.14
C GLY A 125 21.76 12.37 54.00
N LEU A 126 20.81 13.30 54.18
CA LEU A 126 19.42 13.10 53.80
C LEU A 126 19.21 13.53 52.35
N MET A 127 18.79 12.57 51.53
CA MET A 127 18.47 12.68 50.10
C MET A 127 17.40 13.74 49.79
N GLU A 128 17.80 15.01 49.68
CA GLU A 128 16.93 16.11 49.26
C GLU A 128 17.79 17.03 48.38
N HIS A 129 17.86 17.02 47.04
CA HIS A 129 16.88 16.68 46.00
C HIS A 129 17.57 16.42 44.62
N CYS A 130 18.33 15.33 44.47
CA CYS A 130 18.55 14.77 43.12
C CYS A 130 17.34 13.89 42.74
N HIS A 131 17.16 13.62 41.46
CA HIS A 131 16.14 12.66 41.01
C HIS A 131 16.33 11.30 41.70
N ILE A 132 15.26 10.51 41.91
CA ILE A 132 15.36 9.16 42.51
C ILE A 132 16.32 8.24 41.73
N HIS A 133 16.44 8.47 40.42
CA HIS A 133 17.38 7.79 39.52
C HIS A 133 18.66 8.58 39.26
N ALA A 134 19.09 9.42 40.20
CA ALA A 134 20.36 10.14 40.16
C ALA A 134 21.21 9.84 41.40
N VAL A 135 22.48 10.24 41.31
CA VAL A 135 23.47 10.20 42.38
C VAL A 135 24.07 11.59 42.49
N CYS A 136 24.19 12.10 43.72
CA CYS A 136 24.89 13.36 43.98
C CYS A 136 26.40 13.09 44.09
N SER A 137 27.21 13.85 43.35
CA SER A 137 28.67 13.87 43.48
C SER A 137 29.19 15.28 43.74
N TYR A 138 30.34 15.38 44.41
CA TYR A 138 31.02 16.64 44.72
C TYR A 138 32.20 16.85 43.77
N SER A 139 32.24 17.99 43.07
CA SER A 139 33.35 18.38 42.21
C SER A 139 33.90 19.73 42.67
N GLY A 140 34.80 19.70 43.66
CA GLY A 140 35.32 20.93 44.28
C GLY A 140 34.28 21.62 45.16
N VAL A 141 33.87 22.84 44.79
CA VAL A 141 32.86 23.66 45.50
C VAL A 141 31.45 23.44 44.95
N ASP A 142 31.33 22.86 43.74
CA ASP A 142 30.06 22.65 43.06
C ASP A 142 29.54 21.22 43.27
N THR A 143 28.23 21.12 43.57
CA THR A 143 27.51 19.84 43.67
C THR A 143 26.88 19.49 42.33
N VAL A 144 27.14 18.27 41.83
CA VAL A 144 26.61 17.79 40.55
C VAL A 144 25.73 16.57 40.78
N CYS A 145 24.44 16.64 40.43
CA CYS A 145 23.61 15.44 40.32
C CYS A 145 23.89 14.78 38.95
N THR A 146 24.19 13.48 38.95
CA THR A 146 24.40 12.71 37.72
C THR A 146 23.36 11.58 37.67
N CYS A 147 22.67 11.42 36.54
CA CYS A 147 21.73 10.31 36.38
C CYS A 147 22.45 8.95 36.50
N ARG A 148 21.78 7.97 37.09
CA ARG A 148 22.27 6.58 37.21
C ARG A 148 22.37 5.95 35.82
N ASP A 149 23.17 4.88 35.73
CA ASP A 149 23.27 4.08 34.51
C ASP A 149 21.89 3.65 34.00
N GLY A 150 21.67 3.82 32.70
CA GLY A 150 20.37 3.59 32.07
C GLY A 150 19.41 4.77 32.17
N TYR A 151 19.80 5.91 32.75
CA TYR A 151 19.01 7.14 32.82
C TYR A 151 19.78 8.36 32.28
N GLU A 152 19.07 9.31 31.67
CA GLU A 152 19.61 10.57 31.16
C GLU A 152 18.77 11.78 31.60
N GLY A 153 19.44 12.93 31.66
CA GLY A 153 18.87 14.19 32.11
C GLY A 153 19.90 15.06 32.83
N ASP A 154 19.43 16.01 33.62
CA ASP A 154 20.27 16.99 34.34
C ASP A 154 20.62 16.57 35.78
N GLY A 155 20.35 15.31 36.13
CA GLY A 155 20.53 14.76 37.48
C GLY A 155 19.40 15.11 38.47
N HIS A 156 18.60 16.14 38.20
CA HIS A 156 17.43 16.49 39.01
C HIS A 156 16.12 16.02 38.38
N SER A 157 16.13 15.82 37.07
CA SER A 157 15.14 15.07 36.30
C SER A 157 15.88 14.02 35.49
N CYS A 158 15.69 12.74 35.81
CA CYS A 158 16.32 11.63 35.10
C CYS A 158 15.27 10.71 34.51
N SER A 159 15.32 10.56 33.19
CA SER A 159 14.46 9.68 32.42
C SER A 159 15.22 8.43 31.99
N PRO A 160 14.58 7.25 31.85
CA PRO A 160 15.25 6.10 31.26
C PRO A 160 15.81 6.48 29.89
N ILE A 161 17.09 6.16 29.65
CA ILE A 161 17.73 6.38 28.35
C ILE A 161 16.90 5.63 27.33
N ASN A 162 16.40 6.37 26.34
CA ASN A 162 15.77 5.75 25.20
C ASN A 162 16.89 5.26 24.26
N PRO A 163 17.12 3.93 24.13
CA PRO A 163 18.21 3.41 23.31
C PRO A 163 18.01 3.71 21.83
N CYS A 164 16.79 4.12 21.42
CA CYS A 164 16.44 4.43 20.04
C CYS A 164 16.83 5.87 19.64
N VAL A 165 17.24 6.71 20.60
CA VAL A 165 17.59 8.12 20.36
C VAL A 165 19.11 8.36 20.44
N LYS A 166 19.86 7.49 21.13
CA LYS A 166 21.32 7.56 21.20
C LYS A 166 22.00 6.72 20.11
N SER A 167 23.08 7.28 19.57
CA SER A 167 23.90 6.73 18.47
C SER A 167 24.45 5.30 18.70
N SER A 168 24.41 4.79 19.92
CA SER A 168 24.83 3.43 20.28
C SER A 168 23.64 2.48 20.43
N ARG A 169 23.13 2.04 19.27
CA ARG A 169 22.37 0.81 18.98
C ARG A 169 21.98 -0.05 20.20
N GLY A 170 20.85 0.28 20.82
CA GLY A 170 20.05 -0.70 21.56
C GLY A 170 18.99 -1.27 20.62
N ASP A 171 18.71 -2.56 20.78
CA ASP A 171 17.71 -3.34 20.03
C ASP A 171 16.30 -2.78 20.27
N CYS A 172 15.99 -1.69 19.57
CA CYS A 172 14.66 -1.12 19.49
C CYS A 172 13.93 -1.79 18.35
N ASP A 173 12.72 -2.26 18.62
CA ASP A 173 11.82 -2.83 17.64
C ASP A 173 11.82 -1.95 16.37
N VAL A 174 12.06 -2.61 15.26
CA VAL A 174 12.26 -2.06 13.92
C VAL A 174 11.18 -1.03 13.59
N ASN A 175 11.51 0.28 13.60
CA ASN A 175 11.03 1.34 12.69
C ASN A 175 11.10 2.80 13.17
N VAL A 176 11.92 3.16 14.18
CA VAL A 176 12.12 4.58 14.51
C VAL A 176 13.59 4.98 14.44
N SER A 177 14.08 5.21 13.23
CA SER A 177 15.34 5.91 13.00
C SER A 177 15.08 7.42 12.92
N SER A 178 15.28 8.12 14.04
CA SER A 178 15.68 9.54 14.13
C SER A 178 14.95 10.57 13.25
N SER A 179 13.67 10.35 12.93
CA SER A 179 12.91 11.22 12.04
C SER A 179 11.60 11.56 12.70
N VAL A 180 11.45 12.81 13.13
CA VAL A 180 10.21 13.34 13.69
C VAL A 180 9.10 13.22 12.62
N CYS A 181 8.17 12.28 12.79
CA CYS A 181 7.06 12.02 11.88
C CYS A 181 5.92 13.04 12.07
N LEU A 182 6.22 14.34 12.10
CA LEU A 182 5.19 15.38 12.18
C LEU A 182 4.49 15.52 10.82
N GLU A 183 3.17 15.72 10.82
CA GLU A 183 2.35 16.03 9.62
C GLU A 183 2.96 17.11 8.72
N THR A 184 3.66 18.08 9.31
CA THR A 184 4.30 19.21 8.62
C THR A 184 5.67 18.89 8.01
N LEU A 185 6.33 17.81 8.43
CA LEU A 185 7.61 17.34 7.89
C LEU A 185 7.40 16.03 7.13
N LYS A 186 6.89 16.10 5.89
CA LYS A 186 6.83 14.98 4.92
C LYS A 186 8.21 14.47 4.46
N VAL A 187 9.24 14.59 5.30
CA VAL A 187 10.64 14.42 4.88
C VAL A 187 11.08 12.96 4.89
N THR A 188 10.32 12.02 5.49
CA THR A 188 10.81 10.63 5.66
C THR A 188 9.87 9.51 5.22
N GLY A 189 8.77 9.84 4.55
CA GLY A 189 7.81 8.82 4.09
C GLY A 189 6.90 8.25 5.18
N TRP A 190 6.89 8.91 6.33
CA TRP A 190 6.00 8.66 7.46
C TRP A 190 5.21 9.94 7.76
N SER A 191 3.96 9.79 8.19
CA SER A 191 3.13 10.88 8.73
C SER A 191 2.70 10.56 10.15
N GLY A 192 2.24 11.56 10.90
CA GLY A 192 1.92 11.37 12.31
C GLY A 192 1.96 12.65 13.11
N ASP A 193 1.84 12.52 14.43
CA ASP A 193 1.92 13.63 15.37
C ASP A 193 3.26 13.65 16.14
N GLY A 194 4.28 12.95 15.64
CA GLY A 194 5.57 12.80 16.31
C GLY A 194 5.55 11.91 17.56
N LYS A 195 4.39 11.35 17.93
CA LYS A 195 4.23 10.33 19.00
C LYS A 195 3.78 9.00 18.43
N VAL A 196 2.86 9.03 17.47
CA VAL A 196 2.47 7.89 16.65
C VAL A 196 2.81 8.19 15.21
N CYS A 197 3.57 7.29 14.58
CA CYS A 197 3.95 7.39 13.18
C CYS A 197 3.20 6.31 12.37
N VAL A 198 2.70 6.70 11.21
CA VAL A 198 2.08 5.81 10.23
C VAL A 198 2.80 5.91 8.90
N GLU A 199 2.94 4.79 8.22
CA GLU A 199 3.56 4.73 6.89
C GLU A 199 2.70 5.50 5.88
N ILE A 200 3.34 6.34 5.06
CA ILE A 200 2.63 6.97 3.94
C ILE A 200 2.52 5.96 2.80
N ASN A 201 1.31 5.47 2.55
CA ASN A 201 1.02 4.66 1.38
C ASN A 201 0.81 5.55 0.15
N LEU A 202 1.84 5.69 -0.69
CA LEU A 202 1.74 6.46 -1.92
C LEU A 202 0.71 5.92 -2.93
N CYS A 203 0.38 4.62 -2.91
CA CYS A 203 -0.63 4.09 -3.83
C CYS A 203 -2.05 4.61 -3.52
N GLN A 204 -2.29 5.06 -2.29
CA GLN A 204 -3.56 5.67 -1.86
C GLN A 204 -3.58 7.20 -2.02
N SER A 205 -2.46 7.82 -2.44
CA SER A 205 -2.46 9.26 -2.73
C SER A 205 -3.26 9.58 -3.99
N GLU A 206 -3.66 10.84 -4.16
CA GLU A 206 -4.27 11.31 -5.43
C GLU A 206 -3.38 11.02 -6.65
N SER A 207 -2.06 11.08 -6.49
CA SER A 207 -1.11 10.78 -7.56
C SER A 207 -0.88 9.28 -7.78
N ARG A 208 -1.42 8.40 -6.93
CA ARG A 208 -1.20 6.94 -6.95
C ARG A 208 0.28 6.55 -7.08
N GLY A 209 1.15 7.19 -6.28
CA GLY A 209 2.60 6.99 -6.35
C GLY A 209 3.25 7.42 -7.67
N GLY A 210 2.53 8.19 -8.49
CA GLY A 210 2.94 8.55 -9.84
C GLY A 210 2.79 7.43 -10.86
N CYS A 211 2.04 6.37 -10.57
CA CYS A 211 1.80 5.28 -11.50
C CYS A 211 0.83 5.66 -12.61
N SER A 212 1.05 5.11 -13.81
CA SER A 212 0.12 5.24 -14.94
C SER A 212 -1.29 4.74 -14.59
N PRO A 213 -2.37 5.32 -15.12
CA PRO A 213 -3.71 4.74 -15.04
C PRO A 213 -3.79 3.26 -15.50
N TYR A 214 -2.91 2.88 -16.43
CA TYR A 214 -2.78 1.53 -16.98
C TYR A 214 -1.72 0.67 -16.27
N ALA A 215 -1.22 1.11 -15.11
CA ALA A 215 -0.36 0.32 -14.23
C ALA A 215 -1.08 -0.09 -12.94
N THR A 216 -0.64 -1.20 -12.37
CA THR A 216 -0.92 -1.61 -10.99
C THR A 216 0.11 -0.96 -10.07
N CYS A 217 -0.34 -0.32 -9.00
CA CYS A 217 0.51 0.25 -7.96
C CYS A 217 0.62 -0.75 -6.81
N THR A 218 1.83 -1.08 -6.40
CA THR A 218 2.12 -1.94 -5.24
C THR A 218 2.87 -1.12 -4.19
N HIS A 219 2.38 -1.14 -2.96
CA HIS A 219 3.06 -0.49 -1.84
C HIS A 219 4.22 -1.38 -1.39
N VAL A 220 5.44 -0.86 -1.45
CA VAL A 220 6.66 -1.63 -1.13
C VAL A 220 7.38 -1.13 0.13
N GLY A 221 6.96 0.01 0.68
CA GLY A 221 7.51 0.57 1.91
C GLY A 221 7.07 2.02 2.16
N PRO A 222 7.52 2.64 3.27
CA PRO A 222 7.13 4.00 3.65
C PRO A 222 7.45 5.02 2.55
N ALA A 223 6.41 5.68 2.04
CA ALA A 223 6.42 6.51 0.84
C ALA A 223 7.15 5.90 -0.37
N GLN A 224 7.03 4.59 -0.56
CA GLN A 224 7.55 3.87 -1.72
C GLN A 224 6.42 3.12 -2.40
N ALA A 225 6.35 3.31 -3.72
CA ALA A 225 5.40 2.63 -4.58
C ALA A 225 6.15 2.07 -5.79
N GLU A 226 5.82 0.84 -6.15
CA GLU A 226 6.26 0.21 -7.38
C GLU A 226 5.09 0.17 -8.37
N CYS A 227 5.37 0.45 -9.64
CA CYS A 227 4.36 0.51 -10.70
C CYS A 227 4.65 -0.55 -11.74
N VAL A 228 3.70 -1.45 -12.01
CA VAL A 228 3.83 -2.47 -13.05
C VAL A 228 2.71 -2.31 -14.08
N CYS A 229 3.05 -2.20 -15.37
CA CYS A 229 2.04 -2.06 -16.42
C CYS A 229 1.09 -3.25 -16.42
N LYS A 230 -0.22 -2.97 -16.56
CA LYS A 230 -1.25 -4.01 -16.67
C LYS A 230 -1.04 -4.80 -17.96
N ARG A 231 -1.60 -6.02 -17.99
CA ARG A 231 -1.55 -6.89 -19.16
C ARG A 231 -2.04 -6.16 -20.42
N GLY A 232 -1.25 -6.20 -21.50
CA GLY A 232 -1.53 -5.50 -22.75
C GLY A 232 -0.93 -4.09 -22.84
N TYR A 233 -0.15 -3.67 -21.83
CA TYR A 233 0.62 -2.44 -21.84
C TYR A 233 2.10 -2.71 -21.53
N SER A 234 2.99 -1.87 -22.03
CA SER A 234 4.43 -1.92 -21.79
C SER A 234 4.97 -0.52 -21.48
N GLY A 235 6.04 -0.47 -20.69
CA GLY A 235 6.69 0.77 -20.31
C GLY A 235 7.33 0.63 -18.93
N ASN A 236 7.54 1.75 -18.25
CA ASN A 236 8.21 1.82 -16.95
C ASN A 236 7.23 1.86 -15.76
N GLY A 237 5.94 1.56 -15.98
CA GLY A 237 4.91 1.61 -14.95
C GLY A 237 4.35 3.01 -14.65
N LYS A 238 5.16 4.06 -14.79
CA LYS A 238 4.68 5.46 -14.73
C LYS A 238 4.10 5.92 -16.07
N VAL A 239 4.70 5.45 -17.15
CA VAL A 239 4.22 5.53 -18.53
C VAL A 239 4.00 4.09 -18.98
N CYS A 240 2.76 3.80 -19.36
CA CYS A 240 2.35 2.49 -19.88
C CYS A 240 1.63 2.72 -21.19
N ASP A 241 2.31 2.38 -22.28
CA ASP A 241 1.76 2.45 -23.63
C ASP A 241 1.14 1.12 -23.98
N LEU A 242 0.10 1.15 -24.80
CA LEU A 242 -0.54 -0.06 -25.28
C LEU A 242 0.51 -0.90 -26.02
N LEU A 243 0.74 -2.14 -25.59
CA LEU A 243 1.63 -3.06 -26.29
C LEU A 243 1.09 -3.21 -27.70
N ASN A 244 1.89 -2.85 -28.71
CA ASN A 244 1.51 -3.10 -30.10
C ASN A 244 1.51 -4.62 -30.33
N PRO A 245 0.34 -5.26 -30.38
CA PRO A 245 0.16 -6.67 -30.64
C PRO A 245 0.84 -7.21 -31.88
N CYS A 246 1.05 -6.34 -32.88
CA CYS A 246 1.58 -6.71 -34.18
C CYS A 246 3.12 -6.81 -34.17
N ARG A 247 3.79 -6.37 -33.10
CA ARG A 247 5.26 -6.44 -33.00
C ARG A 247 5.80 -7.77 -32.51
N GLU A 248 5.00 -8.58 -31.81
CA GLU A 248 5.37 -9.95 -31.46
C GLU A 248 4.76 -10.95 -32.45
N ASN A 249 5.60 -11.56 -33.29
CA ASN A 249 5.30 -12.74 -34.11
C ASN A 249 4.01 -12.66 -34.97
N ASN A 250 3.71 -11.48 -35.53
CA ASN A 250 2.46 -11.15 -36.27
C ASN A 250 1.17 -11.60 -35.55
N ARG A 251 1.25 -11.82 -34.23
CA ARG A 251 0.21 -12.40 -33.37
C ARG A 251 -0.49 -13.66 -33.90
N GLY A 252 0.17 -14.48 -34.72
CA GLY A 252 -0.44 -15.65 -35.35
C GLY A 252 -1.39 -15.33 -36.51
N CYS A 253 -1.33 -14.12 -37.08
CA CYS A 253 -1.89 -13.87 -38.41
C CYS A 253 -1.19 -14.77 -39.44
N HIS A 254 -1.89 -15.09 -40.53
CA HIS A 254 -1.30 -15.81 -41.67
C HIS A 254 -0.05 -15.08 -42.17
N GLU A 255 0.95 -15.80 -42.71
CA GLU A 255 2.21 -15.18 -43.19
C GLU A 255 1.98 -14.08 -44.24
N LEU A 256 0.90 -14.22 -45.03
CA LEU A 256 0.48 -13.23 -46.02
C LEU A 256 -0.42 -12.11 -45.46
N ALA A 257 -0.94 -12.25 -44.24
CA ALA A 257 -1.83 -11.26 -43.64
C ALA A 257 -1.05 -10.17 -42.89
N THR A 258 -1.47 -8.92 -43.06
CA THR A 258 -0.91 -7.78 -42.32
C THR A 258 -1.73 -7.54 -41.05
N CYS A 259 -1.07 -7.57 -39.89
CA CYS A 259 -1.68 -7.14 -38.64
C CYS A 259 -1.83 -5.61 -38.61
N LYS A 260 -3.06 -5.11 -38.47
CA LYS A 260 -3.34 -3.71 -38.19
C LYS A 260 -3.82 -3.52 -36.76
N GLN A 261 -3.16 -2.60 -36.06
CA GLN A 261 -3.59 -2.14 -34.75
C GLN A 261 -4.73 -1.13 -34.93
N LEU A 262 -5.91 -1.46 -34.40
CA LEU A 262 -7.03 -0.53 -34.25
C LEU A 262 -7.03 -0.04 -32.79
N GLU A 263 -7.07 1.27 -32.57
CA GLU A 263 -7.05 1.85 -31.23
C GLU A 263 -8.10 1.21 -30.32
N GLY A 264 -7.65 0.68 -29.17
CA GLY A 264 -8.53 0.10 -28.14
C GLY A 264 -9.19 -1.25 -28.49
N ARG A 265 -8.83 -1.92 -29.59
CA ARG A 265 -9.40 -3.24 -29.99
C ARG A 265 -8.37 -4.36 -30.12
N VAL A 266 -8.89 -5.59 -30.21
CA VAL A 266 -8.15 -6.76 -30.69
C VAL A 266 -7.58 -6.42 -32.08
N PRO A 267 -6.28 -6.68 -32.34
CA PRO A 267 -5.66 -6.45 -33.64
C PRO A 267 -6.38 -7.25 -34.73
N SER A 268 -6.49 -6.66 -35.91
CA SER A 268 -7.16 -7.28 -37.05
C SER A 268 -6.11 -7.74 -38.06
N CYS A 269 -6.16 -9.02 -38.42
CA CYS A 269 -5.36 -9.58 -39.51
C CYS A 269 -6.09 -9.32 -40.84
N ILE A 270 -5.46 -8.64 -41.79
CA ILE A 270 -6.06 -8.30 -43.07
C ILE A 270 -5.32 -9.03 -44.18
N CYS A 271 -6.04 -9.82 -44.98
CA CYS A 271 -5.47 -10.47 -46.16
C CYS A 271 -5.17 -9.41 -47.24
N PRO A 272 -4.14 -9.63 -48.09
CA PRO A 272 -3.84 -8.74 -49.20
C PRO A 272 -4.99 -8.66 -50.21
N ASP A 273 -5.01 -7.60 -51.01
CA ASP A 273 -5.97 -7.47 -52.12
C ASP A 273 -5.86 -8.67 -53.07
N GLY A 274 -6.99 -9.27 -53.42
CA GLY A 274 -7.05 -10.50 -54.22
C GLY A 274 -7.04 -11.81 -53.43
N TYR A 275 -6.75 -11.76 -52.12
CA TYR A 275 -6.81 -12.92 -51.22
C TYR A 275 -8.07 -12.88 -50.35
N HIS A 276 -8.68 -14.05 -50.14
CA HIS A 276 -9.87 -14.20 -49.31
C HIS A 276 -9.53 -14.96 -48.03
N GLY A 277 -10.23 -14.65 -46.93
CA GLY A 277 -10.05 -15.33 -45.66
C GLY A 277 -10.38 -14.48 -44.44
N ASN A 278 -10.06 -15.01 -43.27
CA ASN A 278 -10.30 -14.38 -41.96
C ASN A 278 -9.03 -13.73 -41.37
N GLY A 279 -7.94 -13.67 -42.14
CA GLY A 279 -6.67 -13.08 -41.73
C GLY A 279 -5.75 -13.99 -40.91
N THR A 280 -6.27 -15.03 -40.24
CA THR A 280 -5.44 -16.16 -39.74
C THR A 280 -5.21 -17.22 -40.80
N THR A 281 -6.07 -17.25 -41.83
CA THR A 281 -5.92 -18.04 -43.04
C THR A 281 -6.24 -17.14 -44.22
N CYS A 282 -5.33 -17.03 -45.18
CA CYS A 282 -5.54 -16.29 -46.43
C CYS A 282 -5.25 -17.22 -47.60
N TYR A 283 -6.20 -17.34 -48.53
CA TYR A 283 -6.05 -18.13 -49.75
C TYR A 283 -6.32 -17.24 -50.97
N GLY A 284 -5.41 -17.30 -51.94
CA GLY A 284 -5.52 -16.61 -53.21
C GLY A 284 -6.27 -17.45 -54.24
N THR A 285 -6.29 -16.97 -55.49
CA THR A 285 -6.79 -17.78 -56.61
C THR A 285 -5.79 -18.89 -56.94
N VAL A 286 -6.25 -20.00 -57.53
CA VAL A 286 -5.41 -21.16 -57.94
C VAL A 286 -4.24 -20.74 -58.86
N ILE A 287 -4.34 -19.56 -59.49
CA ILE A 287 -3.33 -18.99 -60.38
C ILE A 287 -2.13 -18.42 -59.57
N GLU A 288 -2.34 -17.99 -58.33
CA GLU A 288 -1.32 -17.33 -57.48
C GLU A 288 -0.61 -18.29 -56.51
N THR A 289 -1.28 -19.36 -56.04
CA THR A 289 -0.66 -20.43 -55.20
C THR A 289 0.27 -21.37 -56.00
N ARG A 290 0.57 -21.02 -57.25
CA ARG A 290 1.27 -21.83 -58.25
C ARG A 290 2.76 -22.03 -57.98
N ARG A 291 3.34 -21.40 -56.95
CA ARG A 291 4.76 -21.54 -56.61
C ARG A 291 5.11 -22.76 -55.75
N ASP A 292 4.12 -23.38 -55.09
CA ASP A 292 4.35 -24.54 -54.20
C ASP A 292 3.71 -25.85 -54.69
N ILE A 293 3.20 -25.89 -55.93
CA ILE A 293 2.68 -27.13 -56.51
C ILE A 293 3.86 -27.90 -57.10
N PRO A 294 4.20 -29.10 -56.58
CA PRO A 294 5.23 -29.93 -57.17
C PRO A 294 4.88 -30.19 -58.64
N ALA A 295 5.90 -30.20 -59.49
CA ALA A 295 5.82 -30.42 -60.94
C ALA A 295 5.18 -31.77 -61.35
N GLU A 296 4.65 -32.55 -60.41
CA GLU A 296 3.96 -33.82 -60.63
C GLU A 296 2.44 -33.64 -60.82
N PHE A 297 1.89 -32.46 -60.56
CA PHE A 297 0.46 -32.14 -60.71
C PHE A 297 0.16 -31.26 -61.94
N TYR A 298 0.93 -31.41 -63.04
CA TYR A 298 0.53 -30.91 -64.37
C TYR A 298 -0.61 -31.76 -64.96
N GLY A 299 -1.72 -31.84 -64.24
CA GLY A 299 -3.02 -32.25 -64.80
C GLY A 299 -3.84 -31.01 -65.05
N ASN A 300 -4.48 -30.93 -66.23
CA ASN A 300 -5.35 -29.83 -66.63
C ASN A 300 -6.37 -29.47 -65.54
N ILE A 301 -6.10 -28.40 -64.80
CA ILE A 301 -7.06 -27.82 -63.86
C ILE A 301 -8.18 -27.21 -64.70
N THR A 302 -9.30 -27.93 -64.77
CA THR A 302 -10.51 -27.44 -65.43
C THR A 302 -11.33 -26.68 -64.40
N VAL A 303 -11.21 -25.35 -64.42
CA VAL A 303 -12.07 -24.49 -63.59
C VAL A 303 -13.40 -24.31 -64.30
N LEU A 304 -14.45 -24.94 -63.79
CA LEU A 304 -15.82 -24.65 -64.22
C LEU A 304 -16.22 -23.29 -63.62
N ALA A 305 -16.16 -22.24 -64.43
CA ALA A 305 -16.75 -20.95 -64.11
C ALA A 305 -18.28 -21.05 -64.31
N PRO A 306 -19.12 -20.85 -63.27
CA PRO A 306 -20.55 -20.74 -63.49
C PRO A 306 -20.81 -19.49 -64.35
N SER A 307 -21.53 -19.65 -65.46
CA SER A 307 -22.05 -18.53 -66.23
C SER A 307 -23.07 -17.76 -65.38
N VAL A 308 -23.12 -16.44 -65.58
CA VAL A 308 -23.83 -15.43 -64.77
C VAL A 308 -25.37 -15.54 -64.77
N GLN A 309 -25.93 -16.72 -65.05
CA GLN A 309 -27.37 -16.95 -65.19
C GLN A 309 -27.94 -18.10 -64.34
N SER A 310 -27.20 -18.63 -63.36
CA SER A 310 -27.74 -19.62 -62.42
C SER A 310 -27.99 -19.01 -61.03
N HIS A 311 -29.19 -18.46 -60.85
CA HIS A 311 -29.83 -18.39 -59.54
C HIS A 311 -30.05 -19.84 -59.05
N PHE A 312 -29.46 -20.23 -57.92
CA PHE A 312 -30.15 -20.81 -56.75
C PHE A 312 -29.16 -21.42 -55.74
N MET A 313 -29.51 -21.23 -54.46
CA MET A 313 -28.93 -21.83 -53.27
C MET A 313 -28.83 -23.35 -53.37
N PHE A 314 -27.73 -23.93 -52.89
CA PHE A 314 -27.80 -25.19 -52.14
C PHE A 314 -26.77 -25.20 -51.00
N TRP A 315 -27.28 -25.19 -49.77
CA TRP A 315 -26.62 -25.75 -48.60
C TRP A 315 -26.46 -27.25 -48.82
N HIS A 316 -25.25 -27.80 -48.72
CA HIS A 316 -25.10 -29.22 -48.40
C HIS A 316 -24.19 -29.45 -47.20
N LYS A 317 -24.90 -29.83 -46.13
CA LYS A 317 -24.50 -30.36 -44.84
C LYS A 317 -23.62 -31.60 -45.04
N GLN A 318 -22.45 -31.61 -44.41
CA GLN A 318 -21.62 -32.82 -44.24
C GLN A 318 -22.45 -33.95 -43.63
N ARG A 319 -22.38 -35.15 -44.23
CA ARG A 319 -22.54 -36.42 -43.51
C ARG A 319 -21.40 -37.35 -43.87
N SER A 320 -20.73 -37.78 -42.81
CA SER A 320 -19.66 -38.76 -42.74
C SER A 320 -20.05 -40.11 -43.36
N ALA A 321 -19.08 -40.77 -43.98
CA ALA A 321 -18.67 -42.15 -43.69
C ALA A 321 -17.74 -42.64 -44.80
N LEU A 322 -16.47 -42.91 -44.50
CA LEU A 322 -15.78 -44.00 -45.17
C LEU A 322 -14.89 -44.73 -44.16
N HIS A 323 -15.42 -45.88 -43.77
CA HIS A 323 -14.68 -46.98 -43.15
C HIS A 323 -13.74 -47.60 -44.19
N LEU A 324 -12.61 -48.10 -43.67
CA LEU A 324 -11.61 -48.92 -44.35
C LEU A 324 -12.20 -50.18 -45.02
N LEU A 325 -11.64 -50.52 -46.18
CA LEU A 325 -11.34 -51.89 -46.66
C LEU A 325 -9.93 -51.80 -47.27
N ARG A 326 -8.94 -52.67 -47.07
CA ARG A 326 -8.90 -54.14 -46.97
C ARG A 326 -10.07 -54.87 -46.34
#